data_AF-A0A496T249-F1
#
_entry.id   AF-A0A496T249-F1
#
_cell.length_a   1.000
_cell.length_b   1.000
_cell.length_c   1.000
_cell.angle_alpha   90.00
_cell.angle_beta   90.00
_cell.angle_gamma   90.00
#
_symmetry.space_group_name_H-M   'P 1'
#
loop_
_entity.id
_entity.type
_entity.pdbx_description
1 polymer ?
#
loop_
_entity_poly.entity_id
_entity_poly.type
_entity_poly.pdbx_seq_one_letter_code
_entity_poly.pdbx_strand_id
1 'polypeptide(L)'
;DRIGDIIVAVRPGGLYGEGHGHFLPTVDYGISSLKAVLVMAGPGLKRNYELKRPVWLVDVAPTIAYLMGIPSPKQAEGKTLYEAFTH
;
A
#
# COMPACT_ATOMS: atom_id res chain seq x y z
N ASP A 1 6.76 15.93 -16.44
CA ASP A 1 7.57 17.18 -16.36
C ASP A 1 8.40 17.26 -15.07
N ARG A 2 7.92 16.72 -13.93
CA ARG A 2 8.65 16.73 -12.64
C ARG A 2 9.50 15.49 -12.33
N ILE A 3 9.74 14.61 -13.30
CA ILE A 3 10.55 13.40 -13.14
C ILE A 3 11.82 13.57 -13.98
N GLY A 4 12.98 13.19 -13.42
CA GLY A 4 14.27 13.30 -14.11
C GLY A 4 14.43 12.32 -15.27
N ASP A 5 15.41 12.58 -16.14
CA ASP A 5 15.64 11.79 -17.36
C ASP A 5 16.14 10.37 -17.09
N ILE A 6 16.81 10.16 -15.96
CA ILE A 6 17.35 8.86 -15.55
C ILE A 6 16.86 8.53 -14.14
N ILE A 7 16.25 7.36 -14.00
CA ILE A 7 15.81 6.80 -12.71
C ILE A 7 16.71 5.61 -12.38
N VAL A 8 17.25 5.59 -11.16
CA VAL A 8 18.08 4.49 -10.65
C VAL A 8 17.40 3.83 -9.46
N ALA A 9 17.54 2.51 -9.35
CA ALA A 9 17.05 1.74 -8.23
C ALA A 9 18.15 0.80 -7.71
N VAL A 10 18.17 0.58 -6.40
CA VAL A 10 19.07 -0.37 -5.77
C VAL A 10 18.66 -1.78 -6.10
N ARG A 11 19.65 -2.59 -6.50
CA ARG A 11 19.45 -4.01 -6.80
C ARG A 11 18.89 -4.75 -5.58
N PRO A 12 17.90 -5.66 -5.77
CA PRO A 12 17.47 -6.60 -4.75
C PRO A 12 18.66 -7.28 -4.03
N GLY A 13 18.62 -7.34 -2.70
CA GLY A 13 19.68 -7.94 -1.88
C GLY A 13 20.97 -7.11 -1.72
N GLY A 14 21.00 -5.88 -2.24
CA GLY A 14 22.07 -4.91 -1.92
C GLY A 14 22.00 -4.42 -0.47
N LEU A 15 23.04 -3.70 -0.03
CA LEU A 15 23.05 -3.10 1.31
C LEU A 15 21.87 -2.14 1.47
N TYR A 16 21.02 -2.41 2.46
CA TYR A 16 20.00 -1.48 2.89
C TYR A 16 20.70 -0.32 3.62
N GLY A 17 20.95 0.78 2.90
CA GLY A 17 21.46 2.01 3.49
C GLY A 17 20.36 2.78 4.23
N GLU A 18 20.73 3.78 5.03
CA GLU A 18 19.81 4.66 5.80
C GLU A 18 18.97 5.62 4.92
N GLY A 19 18.52 5.18 3.74
CA GLY A 19 17.76 5.98 2.78
C GLY A 19 16.29 5.55 2.66
N HIS A 20 15.44 6.46 2.18
CA HIS A 20 14.07 6.18 1.79
C HIS A 20 13.85 6.71 0.37
N GLY A 21 13.72 5.84 -0.64
CA GLY A 21 13.28 6.25 -1.98
C GLY A 21 13.91 5.54 -3.18
N HIS A 22 15.13 5.02 -3.07
CA HIS A 22 15.81 4.35 -4.19
C HIS A 22 15.66 2.81 -4.16
N PHE A 23 14.77 2.30 -3.31
CA PHE A 23 14.53 0.86 -3.15
C PHE A 23 13.22 0.46 -3.82
N LEU A 24 13.19 -0.74 -4.39
CA LEU A 24 11.99 -1.32 -4.97
C LEU A 24 11.02 -1.71 -3.84
N PRO A 25 9.75 -1.23 -3.88
CA PRO A 25 8.83 -1.35 -2.75
C PRO A 25 8.29 -2.77 -2.54
N THR A 26 8.51 -3.67 -3.49
CA THR A 26 7.99 -5.05 -3.50
C THR A 26 9.01 -6.09 -3.07
N VAL A 27 10.24 -5.66 -2.72
CA VAL A 27 11.39 -6.54 -2.52
C VAL A 27 11.80 -6.58 -1.05
N ASP A 28 12.32 -7.73 -0.62
CA ASP A 28 12.94 -7.91 0.68
C ASP A 28 14.45 -7.61 0.62
N TYR A 29 14.94 -6.87 1.62
CA TYR A 29 16.31 -6.39 1.76
C TYR A 29 16.95 -6.99 3.02
N GLY A 30 17.42 -8.23 2.91
CA GLY A 30 17.97 -8.97 4.03
C GLY A 30 16.89 -9.26 5.07
N ILE A 31 17.00 -8.66 6.26
CA ILE A 31 16.03 -8.82 7.36
C ILE A 31 14.91 -7.78 7.36
N SER A 32 14.90 -6.84 6.40
CA SER A 32 13.96 -5.72 6.34
C SER A 32 13.28 -5.62 4.97
N SER A 33 12.22 -4.81 4.85
CA SER A 33 11.57 -4.46 3.58
C SER A 33 10.94 -3.07 3.67
N LEU A 34 10.52 -2.53 2.53
CA LEU A 34 9.71 -1.30 2.47
C LEU A 34 8.19 -1.54 2.61
N LYS A 35 7.76 -2.77 2.92
CA LYS A 35 6.33 -3.08 3.08
C LYS A 35 5.79 -2.32 4.29
N ALA A 36 4.70 -1.58 4.09
CA ALA A 36 3.99 -0.90 5.16
C ALA A 36 3.08 -1.87 5.92
N VAL A 37 2.76 -1.52 7.16
CA VAL A 37 1.74 -2.23 7.96
C VAL A 37 0.41 -1.49 7.82
N LEU A 38 -0.66 -2.23 7.50
CA LEU A 38 -2.03 -1.74 7.51
C LEU A 38 -2.82 -2.43 8.63
N VAL A 39 -3.44 -1.63 9.50
CA VAL A 39 -4.38 -2.09 10.53
C VAL A 39 -5.68 -1.31 10.38
N MET A 40 -6.80 -2.03 10.31
CA MET A 40 -8.13 -1.45 10.17
C MET A 40 -9.02 -1.90 11.33
N ALA A 41 -9.70 -0.96 12.00
CA ALA A 41 -10.58 -1.25 13.12
C ALA A 41 -11.77 -0.28 13.17
N GLY A 42 -12.97 -0.80 13.41
CA GLY A 42 -14.19 0.01 13.45
C GLY A 42 -15.46 -0.77 13.11
N PRO A 43 -16.64 -0.12 13.14
CA PRO A 43 -17.90 -0.71 12.71
C PRO A 43 -17.85 -1.16 11.25
N GLY A 44 -18.53 -2.27 10.92
CA GLY A 44 -18.60 -2.80 9.55
C GLY A 44 -17.33 -3.50 9.04
N LEU A 45 -16.25 -3.51 9.83
CA LEU A 45 -15.04 -4.27 9.52
C LEU A 45 -15.08 -5.66 10.16
N LYS A 46 -14.58 -6.67 9.44
CA LYS A 46 -14.39 -8.01 10.00
C LYS A 46 -13.38 -7.95 11.15
N ARG A 47 -13.70 -8.61 12.26
CA ARG A 47 -12.81 -8.75 13.41
C ARG A 47 -11.89 -9.95 13.23
N ASN A 48 -10.66 -9.83 13.74
CA ASN A 48 -9.64 -10.89 13.68
C ASN A 48 -9.46 -11.48 12.28
N TYR A 49 -9.54 -10.62 11.26
CA TYR A 49 -9.45 -11.01 9.86
C TYR A 49 -8.15 -10.52 9.26
N GLU A 50 -7.43 -11.44 8.62
CA GLU A 50 -6.23 -11.15 7.87
C GLU A 50 -6.56 -11.13 6.37
N LEU A 51 -6.24 -10.01 5.73
CA LEU A 51 -6.38 -9.84 4.27
C LEU A 51 -5.48 -10.85 3.57
N LYS A 52 -6.05 -11.59 2.60
CA LYS A 52 -5.33 -12.68 1.92
C LYS A 52 -4.68 -12.26 0.62
N ARG A 53 -5.09 -11.12 0.07
CA ARG A 53 -4.53 -10.56 -1.17
C ARG A 53 -3.55 -9.43 -0.85
N PRO A 54 -2.57 -9.18 -1.73
CA PRO A 54 -1.73 -7.99 -1.61
C PRO A 54 -2.59 -6.72 -1.58
N VAL A 55 -2.25 -5.85 -0.63
CA VAL A 55 -2.78 -4.50 -0.49
C VAL A 55 -1.71 -3.52 -0.94
N TRP A 56 -2.09 -2.62 -1.84
CA TRP A 56 -1.23 -1.54 -2.29
C TRP A 56 -1.59 -0.25 -1.56
N LEU A 57 -0.61 0.65 -1.38
CA LEU A 57 -0.87 1.93 -0.72
C LEU A 57 -1.99 2.74 -1.42
N VAL A 58 -2.10 2.62 -2.75
CA VAL A 58 -3.14 3.26 -3.55
C VAL A 58 -4.56 2.74 -3.28
N ASP A 59 -4.70 1.58 -2.63
CA ASP A 59 -6.00 0.99 -2.27
C ASP A 59 -6.64 1.69 -1.07
N VAL A 60 -5.85 2.43 -0.26
CA VAL A 60 -6.30 3.02 1.00
C VAL A 60 -7.34 4.13 0.76
N ALA A 61 -7.04 5.07 -0.14
CA ALA A 61 -7.91 6.21 -0.41
C ALA A 61 -9.32 5.79 -0.93
N PRO A 62 -9.47 4.93 -1.95
CA PRO A 62 -10.78 4.47 -2.39
C PRO A 62 -11.51 3.65 -1.30
N THR A 63 -10.78 2.90 -0.47
CA THR A 63 -11.37 2.16 0.66
C THR A 63 -11.97 3.09 1.72
N ILE A 64 -11.27 4.16 2.07
CA ILE A 64 -11.78 5.18 3.01
C ILE A 64 -12.99 5.91 2.41
N ALA A 65 -12.92 6.28 1.13
CA ALA A 65 -14.05 6.93 0.46
C ALA A 65 -15.32 6.08 0.51
N TYR A 66 -15.20 4.76 0.28
CA TYR A 66 -16.30 3.82 0.41
C TYR A 66 -16.87 3.79 1.84
N LEU A 67 -16.01 3.69 2.87
CA LEU A 67 -16.45 3.69 4.27
C LEU A 67 -17.16 4.99 4.67
N MET A 68 -16.78 6.12 4.07
CA MET A 68 -17.41 7.42 4.30
C MET A 68 -18.67 7.65 3.47
N GLY A 69 -19.01 6.76 2.53
CA GLY A 69 -20.14 6.95 1.62
C GLY A 69 -19.95 8.12 0.64
N ILE A 70 -18.71 8.47 0.31
CA ILE A 70 -18.38 9.55 -0.62
C ILE A 70 -17.81 8.99 -1.95
N PRO A 71 -17.82 9.77 -3.04
CA PRO A 71 -17.22 9.33 -4.30
C PRO A 71 -15.72 9.04 -4.14
N SER A 72 -15.26 7.99 -4.84
CA SER A 72 -13.83 7.67 -4.94
C SER A 72 -13.03 8.86 -5.52
N PRO A 73 -11.76 9.07 -5.12
CA PRO A 73 -10.91 10.07 -5.77
C PRO A 73 -10.89 9.87 -7.29
N LYS A 74 -11.03 10.97 -8.05
CA LYS A 74 -11.18 10.93 -9.52
C LYS A 74 -10.04 10.21 -10.25
N GLN A 75 -8.86 10.15 -9.64
CA GLN A 75 -7.64 9.56 -10.20
C GLN A 75 -7.18 8.32 -9.41
N ALA A 76 -8.08 7.70 -8.65
CA ALA A 76 -7.75 6.47 -7.92
C ALA A 76 -7.41 5.34 -8.91
N GLU A 77 -6.24 4.76 -8.77
CA GLU A 77 -5.82 3.55 -9.50
C GLU A 77 -5.96 2.28 -8.65
N GLY A 78 -6.07 2.45 -7.32
CA GLY A 78 -6.25 1.36 -6.37
C GLY A 78 -7.69 0.86 -6.30
N LYS A 79 -7.84 -0.32 -5.70
CA LYS A 79 -9.14 -0.98 -5.47
C LYS A 79 -9.64 -0.70 -4.05
N THR A 80 -10.96 -0.73 -3.87
CA THR A 80 -11.55 -0.80 -2.53
C THR A 80 -11.36 -2.20 -1.93
N LEU A 81 -10.92 -2.26 -0.67
CA LEU A 81 -10.66 -3.50 0.06
C LEU A 81 -11.95 -4.14 0.60
N TYR A 82 -12.89 -4.48 -0.27
CA TYR A 82 -14.19 -5.04 0.11
C TYR A 82 -14.10 -6.31 0.99
N GLU A 83 -13.03 -7.10 0.83
CA GLU A 83 -12.82 -8.30 1.66
C GLU A 83 -12.67 -7.97 3.16
N ALA A 84 -12.30 -6.73 3.52
CA ALA A 84 -12.19 -6.27 4.90
C ALA A 84 -13.56 -6.08 5.57
N PHE A 85 -14.65 -5.99 4.80
CA PHE A 85 -15.98 -5.59 5.29
C PHE A 85 -16.84 -6.80 5.62
N THR A 86 -17.77 -6.63 6.56
CA THR A 86 -18.65 -7.72 7.00
C THR A 86 -19.77 -8.04 6.01
N HIS A 87 -20.10 -7.13 5.08
CA HIS A 87 -21.22 -7.22 4.14
C HIS A 87 -20.76 -6.86 2.73
#